data_AF-A0A957U006-F1
#
_entry.id   AF-A0A957U006-F1
#
_cell.length_a   1.000
_cell.length_b   1.000
_cell.length_c   1.000
_cell.angle_alpha   90.00
_cell.angle_beta   90.00
_cell.angle_gamma   90.00
#
_symmetry.space_group_name_H-M   'P 1'
#
loop_
_entity.id
_entity.type
_entity.pdbx_description
1 polymer ?
#
loop_
_entity_poly.entity_id
_entity_poly.type
_entity_poly.pdbx_seq_one_letter_code
_entity_poly.pdbx_strand_id
1 'polypeptide(L)'
;MLQRQTQTAAFWRDQFEVTADDTDFLYNLLLDAQAPKSTADLAAALIGEYMRRENAKIESELAKGKTYMPKETYEEGQTLVFPALDFAVGEVVGLRAGQNPEHGDFKVLTVKFANGQREFASGLATPHRLNQTNGGN
;
A
#
# COMPACT_ATOMS: atom_id res chain seq x y z
N MET A 1 -4.36 -7.73 4.06
CA MET A 1 -2.95 -7.32 4.16
C MET A 1 -2.53 -6.86 2.77
N LEU A 2 -1.85 -5.73 2.68
CA LEU A 2 -1.28 -5.28 1.41
C LEU A 2 -0.17 -6.26 1.03
N GLN A 3 -0.33 -6.97 -0.09
CA GLN A 3 0.67 -7.95 -0.53
C GLN A 3 1.86 -7.21 -1.15
N ARG A 4 3.00 -7.23 -0.46
CA ARG A 4 4.25 -6.64 -0.96
C ARG A 4 4.95 -7.64 -1.87
N GLN A 5 5.26 -7.24 -3.10
CA GLN A 5 5.82 -8.15 -4.11
C GLN A 5 7.19 -8.67 -3.66
N THR A 6 8.01 -7.77 -3.10
CA THR A 6 9.35 -8.11 -2.57
C THR A 6 9.32 -9.10 -1.41
N GLN A 7 8.17 -9.32 -0.78
CA GLN A 7 7.98 -10.28 0.31
C GLN A 7 7.46 -11.65 -0.17
N THR A 8 7.34 -11.85 -1.49
CA THR A 8 6.89 -13.12 -2.07
C THR A 8 8.05 -13.85 -2.74
N ALA A 9 8.13 -15.17 -2.51
CA ALA A 9 9.13 -15.99 -3.19
C ALA A 9 8.92 -16.05 -4.71
N ALA A 10 7.67 -15.95 -5.17
CA ALA A 10 7.31 -15.97 -6.59
C ALA A 10 7.91 -14.77 -7.35
N PHE A 11 7.92 -13.57 -6.75
CA PHE A 11 8.54 -12.40 -7.38
C PHE A 11 10.02 -12.67 -7.68
N TRP A 12 10.79 -13.08 -6.67
CA TRP A 12 12.24 -13.32 -6.81
C TRP A 12 12.60 -14.51 -7.70
N ARG A 13 11.72 -15.52 -7.79
CA ARG A 13 11.97 -16.73 -8.56
C ARG A 13 11.52 -16.62 -10.02
N ASP A 14 10.35 -16.04 -10.23
CA ASP A 14 9.63 -16.16 -11.49
C ASP A 14 9.56 -14.84 -12.27
N GLN A 15 9.81 -13.69 -11.63
CA GLN A 15 9.63 -12.36 -12.23
C GLN A 15 10.88 -11.48 -12.18
N PHE A 16 11.77 -11.70 -11.19
CA PHE A 16 12.96 -10.88 -11.03
C PHE A 16 13.96 -11.16 -12.15
N GLU A 17 14.32 -10.10 -12.86
CA GLU A 17 15.43 -10.06 -13.82
C GLU A 17 16.31 -8.87 -13.49
N VAL A 18 17.63 -9.03 -13.64
CA VAL A 18 18.58 -7.95 -13.42
C VAL A 18 18.41 -6.92 -14.54
N THR A 19 18.13 -5.68 -14.15
CA THR A 19 17.95 -4.55 -15.08
C THR A 19 19.19 -3.67 -15.16
N ALA A 20 19.22 -2.74 -16.12
CA ALA A 20 20.27 -1.74 -16.21
C ALA A 20 20.33 -0.84 -14.95
N ASP A 21 19.17 -0.46 -14.42
CA ASP A 21 19.07 0.35 -13.18
C ASP A 21 19.68 -0.37 -11.97
N ASP A 22 19.63 -1.70 -11.96
CA ASP A 22 20.24 -2.51 -10.91
C ASP A 22 21.76 -2.51 -11.03
N THR A 23 22.29 -2.61 -12.25
CA THR A 23 23.73 -2.52 -12.49
C THR A 23 24.26 -1.13 -12.16
N ASP A 24 23.54 -0.06 -12.49
CA ASP A 24 23.92 1.31 -12.18
C ASP A 24 23.91 1.57 -10.67
N PHE A 25 22.90 1.05 -9.97
CA PHE A 25 22.86 1.11 -8.50
C PHE A 25 24.06 0.42 -7.86
N LEU A 26 24.37 -0.82 -8.28
CA LEU A 26 25.50 -1.57 -7.73
C LEU A 26 26.85 -0.94 -8.09
N TYR A 27 26.96 -0.34 -9.28
CA TYR A 27 28.14 0.42 -9.67
C TYR A 27 28.38 1.60 -8.73
N ASN A 28 27.36 2.42 -8.48
CA ASN A 28 27.45 3.55 -7.56
C ASN A 28 27.78 3.09 -6.13
N LEU A 29 27.14 2.01 -5.66
CA LEU A 29 27.43 1.43 -4.35
C LEU A 29 28.91 1.02 -4.20
N LEU A 30 29.48 0.41 -5.22
CA LEU A 30 30.90 0.01 -5.23
C LEU A 30 31.84 1.21 -5.29
N LEU A 31 31.47 2.23 -6.07
CA LEU A 31 32.24 3.47 -6.18
C LEU A 31 32.28 4.20 -4.82
N ASP A 32 31.14 4.32 -4.15
CA ASP A 32 31.01 4.95 -2.84
C ASP A 32 31.78 4.17 -1.76
N ALA A 33 31.69 2.83 -1.80
CA ALA A 33 32.39 1.97 -0.86
C ALA A 33 33.91 1.93 -1.09
N GLN A 34 34.38 2.32 -2.29
CA GLN A 34 35.78 2.25 -2.73
C GLN A 34 36.45 0.88 -2.48
N ALA A 35 35.67 -0.19 -2.48
CA ALA A 35 36.13 -1.53 -2.14
C ALA A 35 35.30 -2.58 -2.87
N PRO A 36 35.90 -3.71 -3.26
CA PRO A 36 35.15 -4.83 -3.81
C PRO A 36 34.18 -5.39 -2.76
N LYS A 37 33.02 -5.85 -3.22
CA LYS A 37 32.00 -6.53 -2.41
C LYS A 37 31.83 -7.95 -2.88
N SER A 38 31.45 -8.84 -1.97
CA SER A 38 31.08 -10.20 -2.35
C SER A 38 29.75 -10.19 -3.11
N THR A 39 29.49 -11.22 -3.91
CA THR A 39 28.20 -11.39 -4.60
C THR A 39 27.03 -11.43 -3.61
N ALA A 40 27.23 -12.01 -2.41
CA ALA A 40 26.20 -12.07 -1.38
C ALA A 40 25.86 -10.67 -0.83
N ASP A 41 26.87 -9.82 -0.62
CA ASP A 41 26.66 -8.44 -0.16
C ASP A 41 25.97 -7.60 -1.22
N LEU A 42 26.35 -7.76 -2.50
CA LEU A 42 25.72 -7.06 -3.62
C LEU A 42 24.25 -7.49 -3.77
N ALA A 43 23.96 -8.79 -3.65
CA ALA A 43 22.59 -9.29 -3.69
C ALA A 43 21.75 -8.75 -2.52
N ALA A 44 22.29 -8.74 -1.30
CA ALA A 44 21.59 -8.19 -0.13
C ALA A 44 21.32 -6.69 -0.28
N ALA A 45 22.29 -5.93 -0.77
CA ALA A 45 22.13 -4.51 -1.06
C ALA A 45 21.05 -4.26 -2.14
N LEU A 46 21.04 -5.07 -3.20
CA LEU A 46 20.05 -4.96 -4.26
C LEU A 46 18.63 -5.28 -3.73
N ILE A 47 18.47 -6.35 -2.97
CA ILE A 47 17.18 -6.68 -2.33
C ILE A 47 16.71 -5.53 -1.44
N GLY A 48 17.60 -4.95 -0.64
CA GLY A 48 17.30 -3.79 0.20
C GLY A 48 16.84 -2.58 -0.62
N GLU A 49 17.47 -2.33 -1.77
CA GLU A 49 17.08 -1.26 -2.68
C GLU A 49 15.70 -1.48 -3.29
N TYR A 50 15.37 -2.71 -3.70
CA TYR A 50 14.02 -3.04 -4.18
C TYR A 50 12.95 -2.80 -3.10
N MET A 51 13.23 -3.21 -1.86
CA MET A 51 12.33 -2.95 -0.73
C MET A 51 12.19 -1.44 -0.45
N ARG A 52 13.28 -0.68 -0.56
CA ARG A 52 13.27 0.78 -0.39
C ARG A 52 12.42 1.46 -1.47
N ARG A 53 12.61 1.09 -2.74
CA ARG A 53 11.81 1.61 -3.87
C ARG A 53 10.33 1.28 -3.73
N GLU A 54 10.01 0.04 -3.34
CA GLU A 54 8.63 -0.38 -3.08
C GLU A 54 7.99 0.43 -1.95
N ASN A 55 8.69 0.60 -0.82
CA ASN A 55 8.20 1.40 0.31
C ASN A 55 7.99 2.87 -0.10
N ALA A 56 8.93 3.48 -0.81
CA ALA A 56 8.81 4.86 -1.27
C ALA A 56 7.61 5.05 -2.22
N LYS A 57 7.34 4.07 -3.10
CA LYS A 57 6.15 4.06 -3.95
C LYS A 57 4.87 3.98 -3.12
N ILE A 58 4.83 3.07 -2.14
CA ILE A 58 3.69 2.94 -1.21
C ILE A 58 3.44 4.26 -0.48
N GLU A 59 4.47 4.87 0.09
CA GLU A 59 4.37 6.15 0.80
C GLU A 59 3.85 7.27 -0.10
N SER A 60 4.34 7.35 -1.34
CA SER A 60 3.86 8.31 -2.32
C SER A 60 2.39 8.11 -2.68
N GLU A 61 1.93 6.86 -2.85
CA GLU A 61 0.52 6.56 -3.10
C GLU A 61 -0.36 6.89 -1.88
N LEU A 62 0.10 6.58 -0.67
CA LEU A 62 -0.60 6.93 0.57
C LEU A 62 -0.67 8.45 0.80
N ALA A 63 0.29 9.23 0.29
CA ALA A 63 0.28 10.68 0.38
C ALA A 63 -0.79 11.35 -0.51
N LYS A 64 -1.39 10.63 -1.47
CA LYS A 64 -2.40 11.19 -2.39
C LYS A 64 -3.76 11.48 -1.74
N GLY A 65 -4.02 10.98 -0.54
CA GLY A 65 -5.27 11.19 0.16
C GLY A 65 -5.32 10.50 1.51
N LYS A 66 -6.45 10.59 2.20
CA LYS A 66 -6.59 9.93 3.50
C LYS A 66 -6.73 8.42 3.30
N THR A 67 -5.95 7.62 4.02
CA THR A 67 -6.09 6.16 3.95
C THR A 67 -7.44 5.73 4.47
N TYR A 68 -8.16 4.91 3.70
CA TYR A 68 -9.45 4.37 4.12
C TYR A 68 -9.29 3.31 5.21
N MET A 69 -10.00 3.51 6.31
CA MET A 69 -10.12 2.61 7.46
C MET A 69 -11.60 2.55 7.88
N PRO A 70 -12.22 1.35 7.90
CA PRO A 70 -13.64 1.22 8.24
C PRO A 70 -14.05 1.76 9.63
N LYS A 71 -13.13 1.86 10.60
CA LYS A 71 -13.41 2.50 11.91
C LYS A 71 -13.58 4.01 11.84
N GLU A 72 -13.00 4.65 10.83
CA GLU A 72 -13.00 6.11 10.71
C GLU A 72 -14.25 6.61 9.99
N THR A 73 -14.53 7.90 10.16
CA THR A 73 -15.60 8.61 9.46
C THR A 73 -15.02 9.54 8.40
N TYR A 74 -15.83 9.81 7.38
CA TYR A 74 -15.46 10.57 6.20
C TYR A 74 -16.61 11.47 5.74
N GLU A 75 -16.29 12.46 4.92
CA GLU A 75 -17.21 13.47 4.40
C GLU A 75 -17.32 13.39 2.87
N GLU A 76 -18.45 13.85 2.31
CA GLU A 76 -18.59 13.99 0.86
C GLU A 76 -17.55 14.98 0.30
N GLY A 77 -17.00 14.68 -0.88
CA GLY A 77 -15.88 15.41 -1.49
C GLY A 77 -14.49 14.98 -1.00
N GLN A 78 -14.40 14.11 0.01
CA GLN A 78 -13.11 13.67 0.52
C GLN A 78 -12.45 12.64 -0.40
N THR A 79 -11.15 12.82 -0.68
CA THR A 79 -10.33 11.85 -1.44
C THR A 79 -9.71 10.82 -0.50
N LEU A 80 -9.95 9.54 -0.80
CA LEU A 80 -9.49 8.39 -0.02
C LEU A 80 -8.60 7.46 -0.85
N VAL A 81 -7.59 6.90 -0.19
CA VAL A 81 -6.70 5.88 -0.75
C VAL A 81 -7.08 4.52 -0.15
N PHE A 82 -7.20 3.49 -0.99
CA PHE A 82 -7.63 2.14 -0.59
C PHE A 82 -6.47 1.13 -0.75
N PRO A 83 -5.66 0.88 0.30
CA PRO A 83 -4.55 -0.07 0.20
C PRO A 83 -4.98 -1.50 -0.18
N ALA A 84 -6.17 -1.93 0.27
CA ALA A 84 -6.71 -3.24 -0.06
C ALA A 84 -7.19 -3.38 -1.52
N LEU A 85 -7.23 -2.28 -2.27
CA LEU A 85 -7.61 -2.22 -3.67
C LEU A 85 -6.44 -1.65 -4.51
N ASP A 86 -5.23 -2.14 -4.27
CA ASP A 86 -4.01 -1.75 -4.98
C ASP A 86 -3.77 -0.22 -4.99
N PHE A 87 -4.00 0.42 -3.83
CA PHE A 87 -3.90 1.87 -3.67
C PHE A 87 -4.84 2.69 -4.55
N ALA A 88 -5.96 2.11 -4.98
CA ALA A 88 -6.98 2.86 -5.72
C ALA A 88 -7.36 4.14 -4.98
N VAL A 89 -7.37 5.25 -5.72
CA VAL A 89 -7.78 6.57 -5.22
C VAL A 89 -9.22 6.80 -5.66
N GLY A 90 -10.08 7.19 -4.72
CA GLY A 90 -11.48 7.48 -4.98
C GLY A 90 -11.99 8.65 -4.16
N GLU A 91 -13.05 9.29 -4.64
CA GLU A 91 -13.70 10.42 -3.97
C GLU A 91 -15.03 9.96 -3.35
N VAL A 92 -15.30 10.37 -2.12
CA VAL A 92 -16.59 10.12 -1.47
C VAL A 92 -17.65 11.00 -2.13
N VAL A 93 -18.63 10.38 -2.79
CA VAL A 93 -19.72 11.06 -3.51
C VAL A 93 -21.09 10.88 -2.87
N GLY A 94 -21.18 10.16 -1.76
CA GLY A 94 -22.43 9.95 -1.04
C GLY A 94 -22.23 9.35 0.34
N LEU A 95 -23.10 9.73 1.28
CA LEU A 95 -23.15 9.19 2.63
C LEU A 95 -24.57 8.74 2.98
N ARG A 96 -24.71 7.53 3.52
CA ARG A 96 -25.98 7.05 4.08
C ARG A 96 -25.78 6.30 5.39
N ALA A 97 -26.84 6.22 6.22
CA ALA A 97 -26.81 5.39 7.40
C ALA A 97 -26.76 3.90 7.02
N GLY A 98 -25.88 3.16 7.71
CA GLY A 98 -25.84 1.71 7.66
C GLY A 98 -26.95 1.12 8.51
N GLN A 99 -27.51 -0.01 8.06
CA GLN A 99 -28.49 -0.77 8.82
C GLN A 99 -27.99 -2.20 8.95
N ASN A 100 -27.38 -2.51 10.08
CA ASN A 100 -27.05 -3.89 10.43
C ASN A 100 -27.20 -4.10 11.95
N PRO A 101 -28.15 -4.95 12.39
CA PRO A 101 -28.35 -5.26 13.81
C PRO A 101 -27.11 -5.77 14.54
N GLU A 102 -26.18 -6.42 13.83
CA GLU A 102 -24.96 -7.00 14.44
C GLU A 102 -23.82 -5.99 14.66
N HIS A 103 -23.85 -4.85 13.96
CA HIS A 103 -22.75 -3.88 13.96
C HIS A 103 -23.10 -2.52 14.57
N GLY A 104 -24.36 -2.32 14.99
CA GLY A 104 -24.83 -1.06 15.55
C GLY A 104 -24.86 0.07 14.53
N ASP A 105 -24.67 1.30 14.99
CA ASP A 105 -24.66 2.49 14.13
C ASP A 105 -23.33 2.60 13.35
N PHE A 106 -23.43 2.67 12.02
CA PHE A 106 -22.32 2.97 11.12
C PHE A 106 -22.84 3.70 9.88
N LYS A 107 -21.95 4.22 9.04
CA LYS A 107 -22.29 4.87 7.78
C LYS A 107 -21.79 4.06 6.59
N VAL A 108 -22.48 4.15 5.46
CA VAL A 108 -22.02 3.63 4.18
C VAL A 108 -21.63 4.81 3.29
N LEU A 109 -20.37 4.81 2.85
CA LEU A 109 -19.81 5.72 1.88
C LEU A 109 -20.08 5.18 0.48
N THR A 110 -20.51 6.03 -0.45
CA THR A 110 -20.40 5.76 -1.89
C THR A 110 -19.13 6.44 -2.39
N VAL A 111 -18.22 5.67 -2.97
CA VAL A 111 -16.92 6.17 -3.44
C VAL A 111 -16.82 5.99 -4.94
N LYS A 112 -16.50 7.07 -5.64
CA LYS A 112 -16.28 7.10 -7.09
C LYS A 112 -14.80 6.87 -7.39
N PHE A 113 -14.53 5.85 -8.19
CA PHE A 113 -13.24 5.55 -8.80
C PHE A 113 -13.30 5.81 -10.30
N ALA A 114 -12.15 5.71 -10.98
CA ALA A 114 -12.05 5.84 -12.44
C ALA A 114 -12.91 4.80 -13.20
N ASN A 115 -13.11 3.62 -12.63
CA ASN A 115 -13.82 2.50 -13.25
C ASN A 115 -15.26 2.30 -12.75
N GLY A 116 -15.79 3.20 -11.91
CA GLY A 116 -17.16 3.11 -11.40
C GLY A 116 -17.29 3.52 -9.94
N GLN A 117 -18.45 3.25 -9.36
CA GLN A 117 -18.74 3.52 -7.94
C GLN A 117 -18.80 2.22 -7.14
N ARG A 118 -18.37 2.29 -5.87
CA ARG A 118 -18.49 1.18 -4.91
C ARG A 118 -18.86 1.72 -3.54
N GLU A 119 -19.52 0.89 -2.74
CA GLU A 119 -19.91 1.23 -1.37
C GLU A 119 -18.94 0.66 -0.33
N PHE A 120 -18.71 1.41 0.75
CA PHE A 120 -17.79 1.06 1.83
C PHE A 120 -18.37 1.44 3.19
N ALA A 121 -18.13 0.63 4.23
CA ALA A 121 -18.57 0.93 5.58
C ALA A 121 -17.59 1.87 6.31
N SER A 122 -18.11 2.81 7.09
CA SER A 122 -17.33 3.79 7.85
C SER A 122 -17.95 3.99 9.24
N GLY A 123 -17.13 4.34 10.23
CA GLY A 123 -17.55 4.42 11.63
C GLY A 123 -17.93 3.07 12.24
N LEU A 124 -17.40 1.95 11.73
CA LEU A 124 -17.63 0.63 12.33
C LEU A 124 -16.97 0.54 13.70
N ALA A 125 -17.78 0.30 14.74
CA ALA A 125 -17.28 0.02 16.09
C ALA A 125 -16.70 -1.40 16.22
N THR A 126 -17.15 -2.33 15.39
CA THR A 126 -16.67 -3.72 15.41
C THR A 126 -15.26 -3.85 14.83
N PRO A 127 -14.42 -4.76 15.36
CA PRO A 127 -13.10 -5.02 14.81
C PRO A 127 -13.16 -5.39 13.32
N HIS A 128 -12.27 -4.79 12.51
CA HIS A 128 -12.17 -5.09 11.09
C HIS A 128 -10.71 -5.25 10.68
N ARG A 129 -10.42 -6.24 9.82
CA ARG A 129 -9.04 -6.55 9.36
C ARG A 129 -8.33 -5.39 8.68
N LEU A 130 -9.09 -4.47 8.07
CA LEU A 130 -8.56 -3.26 7.43
C LEU A 130 -8.25 -2.11 8.40
N ASN A 131 -8.64 -2.22 9.67
CA ASN A 131 -8.30 -1.24 10.70
C ASN A 131 -6.91 -1.47 11.31
N GLN A 132 -6.27 -2.59 10.97
CA GLN A 132 -4.91 -2.91 11.41
C GLN A 132 -3.93 -2.17 10.49
N THR A 133 -3.42 -1.04 10.97
CA THR A 133 -2.18 -0.47 10.43
C THR A 133 -1.08 -1.50 10.64
N ASN A 134 -0.43 -1.95 9.57
CA ASN A 134 0.81 -2.72 9.69
C ASN A 134 1.82 -1.87 10.48
N GLY A 135 1.92 -2.15 11.78
CA GLY A 135 2.79 -1.51 12.76
C GLY A 135 2.92 -2.39 14.00
N GLY A 136 2.94 -3.71 13.81
CA GLY A 136 3.11 -4.70 14.86
C GLY A 136 4.41 -5.45 14.69
N ASN A 137 5.42 -4.94 15.40
CA ASN A 137 6.74 -5.50 15.75
C ASN A 137 7.77 -5.73 14.64
#